data_AF-A0A939VET0-F1
#
_entry.id   AF-A0A939VET0-F1
#
_cell.length_a   1.000
_cell.length_b   1.000
_cell.length_c   1.000
_cell.angle_alpha   90.00
_cell.angle_beta   90.00
_cell.angle_gamma   90.00
#
_symmetry.space_group_name_H-M   'P 1'
#
loop_
_entity.id
_entity.type
_entity.pdbx_description
1 polymer ?
#
loop_
_entity_poly.entity_id
_entity_poly.type
_entity_poly.pdbx_seq_one_letter_code
_entity_poly.pdbx_strand_id
1 'polypeptide(L)'
;MNLISFYGRRAGLVVYLFFVALFMTAQTVSLKKARENAVTFMNQMGWNTSSVARKMMTGDTPGANAPYYIFNGGGKQGFVIVSGDERMLPILGYVEGGEFDEERIPDNMRSWLKGYAQEIKSLQNGQHSASPLKTPTHQP
;
A
#
# COMPACT_ATOMS: atom_id res chain seq x y z
N MET A 1 24.49 -2.78 52.45
CA MET A 1 25.32 -2.75 51.22
C MET A 1 24.48 -3.33 50.09
N ASN A 2 24.41 -2.60 48.98
CA ASN A 2 23.51 -2.71 47.81
C ASN A 2 23.38 -4.13 47.21
N LEU A 3 22.31 -4.53 46.52
CA LEU A 3 21.88 -3.93 45.24
C LEU A 3 20.46 -4.40 44.84
N ILE A 4 19.55 -3.44 44.76
CA ILE A 4 18.35 -3.51 43.92
C ILE A 4 18.83 -3.34 42.47
N SER A 5 18.85 -4.38 41.64
CA SER A 5 18.84 -4.23 40.16
C SER A 5 18.76 -5.57 39.42
N PHE A 6 17.55 -6.09 39.19
CA PHE A 6 17.35 -7.05 38.09
C PHE A 6 16.08 -6.80 37.25
N TYR A 7 15.44 -5.63 37.41
CA TYR A 7 14.27 -5.24 36.62
C TYR A 7 14.63 -4.54 35.28
N GLY A 8 15.90 -4.22 35.02
CA GLY A 8 16.32 -3.30 33.96
C GLY A 8 16.42 -3.85 32.52
N ARG A 9 16.40 -5.17 32.28
CA ARG A 9 16.53 -5.73 30.90
C ARG A 9 15.30 -6.46 30.39
N ARG A 10 14.38 -6.88 31.27
CA ARG A 10 13.16 -7.61 30.88
C ARG A 10 11.95 -6.68 30.67
N ALA A 11 11.90 -5.54 31.37
CA ALA A 11 10.86 -4.53 31.17
C ALA A 11 11.01 -3.77 29.83
N GLY A 12 12.25 -3.56 29.37
CA GLY A 12 12.51 -2.89 28.08
C GLY A 12 11.99 -3.67 26.87
N LEU A 13 12.03 -5.01 26.91
CA LEU A 13 11.53 -5.85 25.82
C LEU A 13 9.99 -5.82 25.73
N VAL A 14 9.28 -5.74 26.85
CA VAL A 14 7.81 -5.63 26.88
C VAL A 14 7.33 -4.25 26.41
N VAL A 15 8.05 -3.17 26.78
CA VAL A 15 7.76 -1.81 26.28
C VAL A 15 8.11 -1.67 24.79
N TYR A 16 9.19 -2.31 24.33
CA TYR A 16 9.55 -2.37 22.90
C TYR A 16 8.52 -3.14 22.07
N LEU A 17 8.02 -4.27 22.58
CA LEU A 17 6.94 -5.03 21.92
C LEU A 17 5.59 -4.27 21.92
N PHE A 18 5.34 -3.41 22.92
CA PHE A 18 4.20 -2.49 22.92
C PHE A 18 4.36 -1.32 21.93
N PHE A 19 5.59 -0.88 21.66
CA PHE A 19 5.86 0.21 20.69
C PHE A 19 5.76 -0.25 19.23
N VAL A 20 6.03 -1.53 18.93
CA VAL A 20 5.85 -2.11 17.59
C VAL A 20 4.35 -2.27 17.23
N ALA A 21 3.47 -2.42 18.23
CA ALA A 21 2.04 -2.67 18.00
C ALA A 21 1.22 -1.43 17.59
N LEU A 22 1.78 -0.21 17.69
CA LEU A 22 1.05 1.03 17.41
C LEU A 22 1.06 1.48 15.93
N PHE A 23 1.78 0.79 15.05
CA PHE A 23 1.81 1.12 13.61
C PHE A 23 0.74 0.39 12.77
N MET A 24 -0.38 0.02 13.38
CA MET A 24 -1.49 -0.68 12.71
C MET A 24 -2.65 0.25 12.34
N THR A 25 -2.41 1.55 12.12
CA THR A 25 -3.45 2.40 11.52
C THR A 25 -3.58 2.07 10.03
N ALA A 26 -4.81 1.82 9.62
CA ALA A 26 -5.23 1.72 8.22
C ALA A 26 -4.99 3.03 7.50
N GLN A 27 -3.86 3.12 6.79
CA GLN A 27 -3.55 4.29 5.97
C GLN A 27 -3.65 3.88 4.50
N THR A 28 -4.85 4.02 3.96
CA THR A 28 -5.13 3.83 2.54
C THR A 28 -4.61 5.03 1.76
N VAL A 29 -3.92 4.79 0.64
CA VAL A 29 -3.36 5.85 -0.19
C VAL A 29 -4.47 6.47 -1.03
N SER A 30 -4.72 7.76 -0.81
CA SER A 30 -5.61 8.54 -1.68
C SER A 30 -5.03 8.68 -3.09
N LEU A 31 -5.88 8.82 -4.10
CA LEU A 31 -5.43 9.10 -5.49
C LEU A 31 -4.47 10.29 -5.57
N LYS A 32 -4.70 11.34 -4.78
CA LYS A 32 -3.83 12.52 -4.73
C LYS A 32 -2.43 12.13 -4.24
N LYS A 33 -2.35 11.40 -3.13
CA LYS A 33 -1.08 10.92 -2.57
C LYS A 33 -0.37 9.95 -3.52
N ALA A 34 -1.12 9.06 -4.16
CA ALA A 34 -0.57 8.16 -5.16
C ALA A 34 0.03 8.92 -6.36
N ARG A 35 -0.67 9.97 -6.83
CA ARG A 35 -0.16 10.85 -7.88
C ARG A 35 1.10 11.59 -7.45
N GLU A 36 1.15 12.09 -6.22
CA GLU A 36 2.36 12.72 -5.67
C GLU A 36 3.54 11.75 -5.68
N ASN A 37 3.36 10.51 -5.20
CA ASN A 37 4.38 9.47 -5.23
C ASN A 37 4.86 9.18 -6.66
N ALA A 38 3.93 9.07 -7.62
CA ALA A 38 4.27 8.86 -9.03
C ALA A 38 5.09 10.01 -9.61
N VAL A 39 4.65 11.26 -9.39
CA VAL A 39 5.34 12.45 -9.89
C VAL A 39 6.74 12.57 -9.29
N THR A 40 6.89 12.31 -7.99
CA THR A 40 8.20 12.28 -7.33
C THR A 40 9.12 11.25 -7.99
N PHE A 41 8.65 10.02 -8.20
CA PHE A 41 9.43 8.97 -8.85
C PHE A 41 9.80 9.35 -10.29
N MET A 42 8.84 9.83 -11.08
CA MET A 42 9.06 10.21 -12.48
C MET A 42 10.06 11.38 -12.60
N ASN A 43 9.99 12.37 -11.69
CA ASN A 43 10.95 13.47 -11.64
C ASN A 43 12.37 12.96 -11.31
N GLN A 44 12.50 11.96 -10.43
CA GLN A 44 13.78 11.31 -10.12
C GLN A 44 14.36 10.57 -11.34
N MET A 45 13.51 9.99 -12.19
CA MET A 45 13.88 9.34 -13.45
C MET A 45 14.13 10.32 -14.61
N GLY A 46 13.91 11.63 -14.41
CA GLY A 46 14.03 12.64 -15.46
C GLY A 46 12.89 12.59 -16.52
N TRP A 47 11.77 11.97 -16.18
CA TRP A 47 10.61 11.86 -17.08
C TRP A 47 9.78 13.15 -17.08
N ASN A 48 9.08 13.38 -18.19
CA ASN A 48 8.13 14.46 -18.34
C ASN A 48 6.81 14.10 -17.62
N THR A 49 6.45 14.86 -16.59
CA THR A 49 5.26 14.62 -15.75
C THR A 49 4.03 15.44 -16.18
N SER A 50 4.13 16.22 -17.25
CA SER A 50 3.06 17.11 -17.72
C SER A 50 1.82 16.38 -18.27
N SER A 51 1.94 15.10 -18.64
CA SER A 51 0.89 14.31 -19.29
C SER A 51 0.50 13.04 -18.52
N VAL A 52 0.65 13.03 -17.19
CA VAL A 52 0.30 11.86 -16.36
C VAL A 52 -1.18 11.48 -16.50
N ALA A 53 -1.44 10.52 -17.38
CA ALA A 53 -2.76 9.96 -17.64
C ALA A 53 -3.15 9.01 -16.49
N ARG A 54 -4.39 9.16 -16.01
CA ARG A 54 -4.97 8.29 -14.99
C ARG A 54 -5.51 7.04 -15.67
N LYS A 55 -5.03 5.87 -15.27
CA LYS A 55 -5.85 4.66 -15.37
C LYS A 55 -6.17 4.15 -13.97
N MET A 56 -7.46 4.21 -13.65
CA MET A 56 -8.05 3.62 -12.45
C MET A 56 -8.51 2.21 -12.82
N MET A 57 -8.17 1.19 -12.00
CA MET A 57 -9.11 0.24 -11.37
C MET A 57 -8.47 -1.07 -10.92
N THR A 58 -8.88 -1.55 -9.73
CA THR A 58 -9.82 -2.68 -9.62
C THR A 58 -10.44 -2.73 -8.22
N GLY A 59 -11.49 -1.92 -8.06
CA GLY A 59 -12.54 -2.11 -7.07
C GLY A 59 -13.81 -1.56 -7.69
N ASP A 60 -14.72 -2.44 -8.13
CA ASP A 60 -15.96 -2.11 -8.85
C ASP A 60 -16.97 -1.25 -8.05
N THR A 61 -16.54 -0.70 -6.92
CA THR A 61 -17.37 0.09 -6.00
C THR A 61 -16.80 1.50 -5.85
N PRO A 62 -17.57 2.53 -6.25
CA PRO A 62 -17.30 3.91 -5.87
C PRO A 62 -17.08 4.00 -4.35
N GLY A 63 -15.94 4.53 -3.92
CA GLY A 63 -15.58 4.66 -2.50
C GLY A 63 -14.76 3.50 -1.91
N ALA A 64 -14.50 2.43 -2.65
CA ALA A 64 -13.55 1.40 -2.23
C ALA A 64 -12.10 1.85 -2.45
N ASN A 65 -11.22 1.53 -1.51
CA ASN A 65 -9.79 1.79 -1.63
C ASN A 65 -9.23 0.97 -2.79
N ALA A 66 -8.63 1.64 -3.77
CA ALA A 66 -7.95 0.94 -4.85
C ALA A 66 -6.74 0.19 -4.28
N PRO A 67 -6.45 -1.05 -4.72
CA PRO A 67 -5.24 -1.73 -4.29
C PRO A 67 -3.98 -1.05 -4.84
N TYR A 68 -4.04 -0.48 -6.04
CA TYR A 68 -2.94 0.27 -6.63
C TYR A 68 -3.47 1.26 -7.68
N TYR A 69 -2.58 2.15 -8.12
CA TYR A 69 -2.82 3.13 -9.18
C TYR A 69 -1.75 3.01 -10.26
N ILE A 70 -2.10 3.24 -11.52
CA ILE A 70 -1.14 3.25 -12.64
C ILE A 70 -1.15 4.63 -13.30
N PHE A 71 0.05 5.18 -13.49
CA PHE A 71 0.28 6.50 -14.03
C PHE A 71 1.23 6.43 -15.21
N ASN A 72 0.78 6.86 -16.40
CA ASN A 72 1.65 6.95 -17.57
C ASN A 72 2.61 8.14 -17.42
N GLY A 73 3.87 7.93 -17.80
CA GLY A 73 4.85 9.00 -18.01
C GLY A 73 4.55 9.73 -19.32
N GLY A 74 4.86 11.03 -19.36
CA GLY A 74 4.60 11.85 -20.53
C GLY A 74 5.48 11.48 -21.72
N GLY A 75 4.94 11.66 -22.94
CA GLY A 75 5.69 11.39 -24.17
C GLY A 75 6.07 9.91 -24.34
N LYS A 76 5.23 8.98 -23.88
CA LYS A 76 5.47 7.53 -23.94
C LYS A 76 6.75 7.08 -23.22
N GLN A 77 7.06 7.72 -22.09
CA GLN A 77 8.22 7.35 -21.27
C GLN A 77 7.96 6.17 -20.35
N GLY A 78 6.83 5.48 -20.51
CA GLY A 78 6.46 4.29 -19.74
C GLY A 78 5.38 4.58 -18.72
N PHE A 79 5.34 3.80 -17.65
CA PHE A 79 4.33 3.94 -16.60
C PHE A 79 4.83 3.45 -15.25
N VAL A 80 4.20 3.96 -14.20
CA VAL A 80 4.53 3.68 -12.80
C VAL A 80 3.32 3.13 -12.09
N ILE A 81 3.54 2.12 -11.26
CA ILE A 81 2.54 1.41 -10.48
C ILE A 81 2.74 1.78 -9.03
N VAL A 82 1.75 2.42 -8.44
CA VAL A 82 1.81 3.03 -7.11
C VAL A 82 0.89 2.27 -6.17
N SER A 83 1.38 1.97 -4.96
CA SER A 83 0.58 1.30 -3.94
C SER A 83 -0.66 2.11 -3.55
N GLY A 84 -1.75 1.39 -3.30
CA GLY A 84 -2.98 1.90 -2.70
C GLY A 84 -3.01 1.84 -1.17
N ASP A 85 -1.93 1.37 -0.54
CA ASP A 85 -1.80 1.21 0.91
C ASP A 85 -0.42 1.70 1.39
N GLU A 86 -0.39 2.52 2.44
CA GLU A 86 0.84 3.14 2.96
C GLU A 86 1.74 2.16 3.71
N ARG A 87 1.24 0.97 4.06
CA ARG A 87 2.05 -0.08 4.69
C ARG A 87 2.97 -0.79 3.71
N MET A 88 2.82 -0.52 2.41
CA MET A 88 3.66 -1.08 1.36
C MET A 88 4.58 -0.02 0.73
N LEU A 89 5.50 -0.49 -0.13
CA LEU A 89 6.34 0.40 -0.93
C LEU A 89 5.47 1.37 -1.75
N PRO A 90 5.78 2.68 -1.75
CA PRO A 90 5.04 3.67 -2.53
C PRO A 90 4.97 3.31 -4.02
N ILE A 91 6.06 2.79 -4.58
CA ILE A 91 6.17 2.33 -5.97
C ILE A 91 6.32 0.81 -5.97
N LEU A 92 5.36 0.11 -6.59
CA LEU A 92 5.37 -1.35 -6.73
C LEU A 92 6.18 -1.82 -7.92
N GLY A 93 6.26 -0.97 -8.95
CA GLY A 93 7.01 -1.26 -10.17
C GLY A 93 6.85 -0.15 -11.19
N TYR A 94 7.64 -0.23 -12.24
CA TYR A 94 7.59 0.67 -13.38
C TYR A 94 7.96 -0.09 -14.65
N VAL A 95 7.55 0.45 -15.78
CA VAL A 95 7.99 0.04 -17.11
C VAL A 95 8.54 1.27 -17.79
N GLU A 96 9.71 1.15 -18.40
CA GLU A 96 10.31 2.21 -19.20
C GLU A 96 9.78 2.15 -20.64
N GLY A 97 9.34 3.29 -21.15
CA GLY A 97 8.86 3.41 -22.53
C GLY A 97 7.43 2.89 -22.76
N GLY A 98 6.78 3.45 -23.77
CA GLY A 98 5.38 3.15 -24.08
C GLY A 98 4.39 3.76 -23.07
N GLU A 99 3.19 3.20 -23.03
CA GLU A 99 2.11 3.60 -22.14
C GLU A 99 1.39 2.34 -21.66
N PHE A 100 0.78 2.41 -20.48
CA PHE A 100 -0.04 1.33 -19.97
C PHE A 100 -1.36 1.26 -20.75
N ASP A 101 -1.64 0.06 -21.26
CA ASP A 101 -2.88 -0.31 -21.92
C ASP A 101 -3.32 -1.70 -21.41
N GLU A 102 -4.50 -1.80 -20.79
CA GLU A 102 -4.95 -3.09 -20.21
C GLU A 102 -5.18 -4.15 -21.27
N GLU A 103 -5.60 -3.74 -22.46
CA GLU A 103 -5.96 -4.67 -23.52
C GLU A 103 -4.70 -5.27 -24.13
N ARG A 104 -3.55 -4.62 -23.92
CA ARG A 104 -2.27 -4.96 -24.55
C ARG A 104 -1.19 -5.41 -23.56
N ILE A 105 -1.45 -5.41 -22.25
CA ILE A 105 -0.50 -6.00 -21.30
C ILE A 105 -0.40 -7.53 -21.49
N PRO A 106 0.81 -8.10 -21.45
CA PRO A 106 0.98 -9.55 -21.54
C PRO A 106 0.43 -10.27 -20.29
N ASP A 107 0.07 -11.55 -20.44
CA ASP A 107 -0.67 -12.32 -19.43
C ASP A 107 0.10 -12.48 -18.11
N ASN A 108 1.42 -12.52 -18.16
CA ASN A 108 2.27 -12.54 -16.98
C ASN A 108 2.11 -11.26 -16.14
N MET A 109 2.07 -10.09 -16.79
CA MET A 109 1.86 -8.79 -16.14
C MET A 109 0.45 -8.71 -15.54
N ARG A 110 -0.55 -9.19 -16.27
CA ARG A 110 -1.93 -9.27 -15.77
C ARG A 110 -2.02 -10.14 -14.51
N SER A 111 -1.33 -11.28 -14.52
CA SER A 111 -1.30 -12.21 -13.38
C SER A 111 -0.57 -11.60 -12.17
N TRP A 112 0.55 -10.92 -12.40
CA TRP A 112 1.31 -10.19 -11.38
C TRP A 112 0.45 -9.09 -10.73
N LEU A 113 -0.20 -8.25 -11.54
CA LEU A 113 -1.12 -7.21 -11.06
C LEU A 113 -2.29 -7.77 -10.24
N LYS A 114 -2.82 -8.93 -10.66
CA LYS A 114 -3.89 -9.62 -9.91
C LYS A 114 -3.40 -10.11 -8.54
N GLY A 115 -2.18 -10.65 -8.46
CA GLY A 115 -1.58 -11.08 -7.20
C GLY A 115 -1.42 -9.91 -6.22
N TYR A 116 -0.85 -8.79 -6.67
CA TYR A 116 -0.74 -7.58 -5.85
C TYR A 116 -2.12 -7.05 -5.42
N ALA A 117 -3.12 -7.05 -6.32
CA ALA A 117 -4.46 -6.65 -5.93
C ALA A 117 -5.03 -7.49 -4.78
N GLN A 118 -4.80 -8.80 -4.82
CA GLN A 118 -5.27 -9.72 -3.77
C GLN A 118 -4.55 -9.50 -2.44
N GLU A 119 -3.22 -9.37 -2.48
CA GLU A 119 -2.41 -9.12 -1.28
C GLU A 119 -2.83 -7.81 -0.60
N ILE A 120 -2.95 -6.73 -1.36
CA ILE A 120 -3.30 -5.40 -0.82
C ILE A 120 -4.72 -5.40 -0.28
N LYS A 121 -5.67 -6.03 -0.98
CA LYS A 121 -7.03 -6.19 -0.47
C LYS A 121 -7.06 -7.01 0.81
N SER A 122 -6.21 -8.02 0.97
CA SER A 122 -6.11 -8.77 2.23
C SER A 122 -5.63 -7.88 3.38
N LEU A 123 -4.64 -7.01 3.11
CA LEU A 123 -4.14 -6.03 4.08
C LEU A 123 -5.20 -5.01 4.45
N GLN A 124 -5.99 -4.52 3.48
CA GLN A 124 -7.10 -3.58 3.69
C GLN A 124 -8.27 -4.24 4.46
N ASN A 125 -8.67 -5.46 4.07
CA ASN A 125 -9.79 -6.19 4.68
C ASN A 125 -9.49 -6.69 6.10
N GLY A 126 -8.22 -7.02 6.40
CA GLY A 126 -7.77 -7.33 7.76
C GLY A 126 -8.05 -6.19 8.76
N GLN A 127 -8.24 -4.97 8.27
CA GLN A 127 -8.60 -3.79 9.08
C GLN A 127 -10.11 -3.64 9.26
N HIS A 128 -10.89 -4.11 8.28
CA HIS A 128 -12.36 -4.16 8.39
C HIS A 128 -12.83 -5.32 9.28
N SER A 129 -11.99 -6.35 9.49
CA SER A 129 -12.30 -7.54 10.29
C SER A 129 -11.90 -7.43 11.78
N ALA A 130 -11.25 -6.33 12.19
CA ALA A 130 -11.06 -6.00 13.60
C ALA A 130 -12.37 -5.43 14.21
N SER A 131 -13.47 -6.17 14.08
CA SER A 131 -14.65 -5.93 14.91
C SER A 131 -14.27 -6.20 16.38
N PRO A 132 -14.79 -5.44 17.35
CA PRO A 132 -14.53 -5.71 18.76
C PRO A 132 -14.88 -7.17 19.04
N LEU A 133 -14.02 -7.87 19.78
CA LEU A 133 -14.30 -9.19 20.32
C LEU A 133 -15.77 -9.23 20.75
N LYS A 134 -16.61 -9.99 20.04
CA LYS A 134 -17.85 -10.48 20.63
C LYS A 134 -17.39 -11.48 21.68
N THR A 135 -17.21 -10.99 22.90
CA THR A 135 -17.15 -11.84 24.08
C THR A 135 -18.35 -12.76 24.01
N PRO A 136 -18.18 -14.09 24.04
CA PRO A 136 -19.29 -15.01 24.15
C PRO A 136 -20.01 -14.65 25.45
N THR A 137 -21.16 -13.98 25.31
CA THR A 137 -22.06 -13.81 26.44
C THR A 137 -22.73 -15.15 26.59
N HIS A 138 -22.23 -15.98 27.50
CA HIS A 138 -23.04 -17.05 28.07
C HIS A 138 -24.21 -16.37 28.76
N GLN A 139 -25.39 -16.39 28.13
CA GLN A 139 -26.64 -16.14 28.83
C GLN A 139 -27.09 -17.43 29.51
N PRO A 140 -27.70 -17.30 30.71
CA PRO A 140 -27.95 -18.41 31.64
C PRO A 140 -28.95 -19.45 31.13
#